data_AF-A0A3P5XMY6-F1
#
_entry.id   AF-A0A3P5XMY6-F1
#
_cell.length_a   1.000
_cell.length_b   1.000
_cell.length_c   1.000
_cell.angle_alpha   90.00
_cell.angle_beta   90.00
_cell.angle_gamma   90.00
#
_symmetry.space_group_name_H-M   'P 1'
#
loop_
_entity.id
_entity.type
_entity.pdbx_description
1 polymer ?
#
loop_
_entity_poly.entity_id
_entity_poly.type
_entity_poly.pdbx_seq_one_letter_code
_entity_poly.pdbx_strand_id
1 'polypeptide(L)'
;MLTISDVPVVPGRPARGIRMQVVGLLGFLGLSMAAWTIASIPIMLNSTGWFATSAKAPWTPPGWMFRTMWMFLYAAMAVSAWLVWCRYALQGSTRFWYVAHLMFNAAWPLAFFGLHPLIGTAALWIALAVLTGLCVSVGFLVVRFGPVSNSAGLLVLPYLSWVIYSLSLNLYSALNN
;
A
#
# COMPACT_ATOMS: atom_id res chain seq x y z
N MET A 1 -37.48 -18.70 27.47
CA MET A 1 -36.55 -19.58 26.72
C MET A 1 -36.60 -19.10 25.28
N LEU A 2 -35.61 -18.29 24.85
CA LEU A 2 -35.58 -17.74 23.48
C LEU A 2 -35.11 -18.85 22.53
N THR A 3 -35.92 -19.15 21.53
CA THR A 3 -35.65 -20.17 20.53
C THR A 3 -34.72 -19.60 19.45
N ILE A 4 -33.86 -20.43 18.85
CA ILE A 4 -32.93 -20.03 17.76
C ILE A 4 -33.65 -19.36 16.56
N SER A 5 -34.97 -19.49 16.45
CA SER A 5 -35.82 -18.81 15.47
C SER A 5 -36.00 -17.30 15.69
N ASP A 6 -35.66 -16.77 16.87
CA ASP A 6 -35.90 -15.37 17.23
C ASP A 6 -34.73 -14.43 16.87
N VAL A 7 -33.69 -14.94 16.20
CA VAL A 7 -32.60 -14.10 15.68
C VAL A 7 -33.08 -13.40 14.42
N PRO A 8 -33.24 -12.06 14.41
CA PRO A 8 -33.63 -11.35 13.21
C PRO A 8 -32.56 -11.57 12.14
N VAL A 9 -32.96 -12.21 11.04
CA VAL A 9 -32.15 -12.29 9.82
C VAL A 9 -32.02 -10.87 9.30
N VAL A 10 -30.94 -10.17 9.68
CA VAL A 10 -30.60 -8.87 9.10
C VAL A 10 -30.40 -9.11 7.61
N PRO A 11 -31.24 -8.54 6.72
CA PRO A 11 -31.09 -8.74 5.30
C PRO A 11 -29.68 -8.29 4.90
N GLY A 12 -28.92 -9.18 4.27
CA GLY A 12 -27.66 -8.80 3.66
C GLY A 12 -27.91 -7.62 2.72
N ARG A 13 -27.08 -6.57 2.81
CA ARG A 13 -27.25 -5.41 1.93
C ARG A 13 -27.28 -5.89 0.47
N PRO A 14 -28.26 -5.45 -0.34
CA PRO A 14 -28.34 -5.86 -1.74
C PRO A 14 -27.03 -5.54 -2.44
N ALA A 15 -26.59 -6.47 -3.30
CA ALA A 15 -25.37 -6.28 -4.09
C ALA A 15 -25.49 -4.98 -4.91
N ARG A 16 -24.40 -4.21 -4.96
CA ARG A 16 -24.38 -2.94 -5.71
C ARG A 16 -24.57 -3.23 -7.19
N GLY A 17 -25.32 -2.38 -7.90
CA GLY A 17 -25.51 -2.54 -9.34
C GLY A 17 -24.19 -2.47 -10.11
N ILE A 18 -24.11 -3.18 -11.25
CA ILE A 18 -22.87 -3.32 -12.05
C ILE A 18 -22.23 -1.98 -12.43
N ARG A 19 -23.04 -0.96 -12.77
CA ARG A 19 -22.56 0.39 -13.07
C ARG A 19 -21.81 1.01 -11.90
N MET A 20 -22.35 0.86 -10.69
CA MET A 20 -21.74 1.36 -9.45
C MET A 20 -20.45 0.59 -9.12
N GLN A 21 -20.41 -0.71 -9.39
CA GLN A 21 -19.19 -1.50 -9.22
C GLN A 21 -18.09 -1.05 -10.19
N VAL A 22 -18.40 -0.81 -11.46
CA VAL A 22 -17.43 -0.31 -12.46
C VAL A 22 -16.91 1.07 -12.05
N VAL A 23 -17.80 2.01 -11.70
CA VAL A 23 -17.39 3.34 -11.22
C VAL A 23 -16.52 3.24 -9.97
N GLY A 24 -16.88 2.39 -9.02
CA GLY A 24 -16.07 2.14 -7.83
C GLY A 24 -14.67 1.62 -8.17
N LEU A 25 -14.57 0.63 -9.07
CA LEU A 25 -13.30 0.06 -9.51
C LEU A 25 -12.40 1.12 -10.14
N LEU A 26 -12.95 1.90 -11.06
CA LEU A 26 -12.24 3.01 -11.71
C LEU A 26 -11.79 4.06 -10.69
N GLY A 27 -12.61 4.36 -9.68
CA GLY A 27 -12.25 5.27 -8.59
C GLY A 27 -11.07 4.76 -7.76
N PHE A 28 -11.07 3.50 -7.34
CA PHE A 28 -9.96 2.91 -6.57
C PHE A 28 -8.68 2.79 -7.39
N LEU A 29 -8.79 2.41 -8.67
CA LEU A 29 -7.66 2.38 -9.59
C LEU A 29 -7.08 3.78 -9.81
N GLY A 30 -7.94 4.76 -10.11
CA GLY A 30 -7.53 6.15 -10.29
C GLY A 30 -6.81 6.72 -9.07
N LEU A 31 -7.34 6.46 -7.87
CA LEU A 31 -6.71 6.88 -6.61
C LEU A 31 -5.33 6.23 -6.40
N SER A 32 -5.22 4.93 -6.68
CA SER A 32 -3.96 4.19 -6.53
C SER A 32 -2.92 4.62 -7.56
N MET A 33 -3.35 4.89 -8.80
CA MET A 33 -2.48 5.42 -9.85
C MET A 33 -2.03 6.86 -9.54
N ALA A 34 -2.89 7.70 -8.97
CA ALA A 34 -2.51 9.03 -8.53
C ALA A 34 -1.41 8.97 -7.45
N ALA A 35 -1.57 8.08 -6.46
CA ALA A 35 -0.54 7.85 -5.44
C ALA A 35 0.77 7.35 -6.06
N TRP A 36 0.72 6.41 -7.01
CA TRP A 36 1.89 5.92 -7.74
C TRP A 36 2.62 7.04 -8.51
N THR A 37 1.88 7.91 -9.20
CA THR A 37 2.46 9.03 -9.93
C THR A 37 3.16 10.01 -8.99
N ILE A 38 2.53 10.37 -7.86
CA ILE A 38 3.12 11.24 -6.84
C ILE A 38 4.41 10.60 -6.28
N ALA A 39 4.34 9.32 -5.92
CA ALA A 39 5.47 8.53 -5.42
C ALA A 39 6.64 8.45 -6.43
N SER A 40 6.36 8.51 -7.73
CA SER A 40 7.37 8.39 -8.79
C SER A 40 8.20 9.66 -8.99
N ILE A 41 7.66 10.84 -8.68
CA ILE A 41 8.34 12.13 -8.92
C ILE A 41 9.71 12.22 -8.20
N PRO A 42 9.82 11.99 -6.88
CA PRO A 42 11.10 12.11 -6.17
C PRO A 42 12.14 11.11 -6.65
N ILE A 43 11.68 9.90 -7.02
CA ILE A 43 12.52 8.82 -7.53
C ILE A 43 13.16 9.26 -8.85
N MET A 44 12.36 9.74 -9.80
CA MET A 44 12.88 10.19 -11.10
C MET A 44 13.91 11.30 -10.95
N LEU A 45 13.63 12.29 -10.09
CA LEU A 45 14.50 13.46 -9.89
C LEU A 45 15.85 13.12 -9.25
N ASN A 46 15.94 12.05 -8.44
CA ASN A 46 17.15 11.75 -7.66
C ASN A 46 17.83 10.43 -8.02
N SER A 47 17.25 9.65 -8.95
CA SER A 47 17.77 8.33 -9.33
C SER A 47 19.17 8.36 -9.97
N THR A 48 19.51 9.44 -10.68
CA THR A 48 20.81 9.61 -11.37
C THR A 48 21.83 10.41 -10.56
N GLY A 49 21.43 10.98 -9.43
CA GLY A 49 22.28 11.80 -8.56
C GLY A 49 22.92 10.98 -7.44
N TRP A 50 22.71 11.41 -6.21
CA TRP A 50 23.26 10.76 -5.00
C TRP A 50 22.95 9.25 -4.94
N PHE A 51 21.78 8.84 -5.42
CA PHE A 51 21.36 7.44 -5.36
C PHE A 51 22.11 6.57 -6.37
N ALA A 52 22.67 7.13 -7.44
CA ALA A 52 23.48 6.36 -8.38
C ALA A 52 24.78 5.88 -7.70
N THR A 53 25.40 6.76 -6.91
CA THR A 53 26.68 6.51 -6.20
C THR A 53 26.52 5.88 -4.82
N SER A 54 25.30 5.74 -4.31
CA SER A 54 25.04 5.15 -2.99
C SER A 54 25.35 3.65 -2.93
N ALA A 55 25.77 3.19 -1.75
CA ALA A 55 25.91 1.79 -1.42
C ALA A 55 24.53 1.11 -1.43
N LYS A 56 24.37 0.11 -2.29
CA LYS A 56 23.12 -0.66 -2.46
C LYS A 56 23.29 -2.05 -1.84
N ALA A 57 22.22 -2.57 -1.27
CA ALA A 57 22.23 -3.91 -0.69
C ALA A 57 22.57 -4.95 -1.78
N PRO A 58 23.32 -6.02 -1.47
CA PRO A 58 23.64 -7.08 -2.43
C PRO A 58 22.41 -7.76 -3.04
N TRP A 59 21.27 -7.74 -2.32
CA TRP A 59 19.99 -8.27 -2.77
C TRP A 59 19.06 -7.22 -3.39
N THR A 60 19.58 -6.05 -3.79
CA THR A 60 18.81 -5.02 -4.49
C THR A 60 18.36 -5.55 -5.86
N PRO A 61 17.07 -5.45 -6.23
CA PRO A 61 16.60 -5.97 -7.49
C PRO A 61 16.98 -5.04 -8.64
N PRO A 62 16.97 -5.51 -9.89
CA PRO A 62 17.06 -4.63 -11.04
C PRO A 62 15.99 -3.53 -10.98
N GLY A 63 16.35 -2.29 -11.34
CA GLY A 63 15.46 -1.13 -11.19
C GLY A 63 14.11 -1.25 -11.94
N TRP A 64 14.08 -1.97 -13.06
CA TRP A 64 12.83 -2.24 -13.77
C TRP A 64 11.88 -3.14 -12.95
N MET A 65 12.42 -4.17 -12.28
CA MET A 65 11.63 -5.09 -11.46
C MET A 65 10.98 -4.35 -10.29
N PHE A 66 11.71 -3.40 -9.69
CA PHE A 66 11.18 -2.58 -8.61
C PHE A 66 9.96 -1.77 -9.06
N ARG A 67 10.04 -1.11 -10.23
CA ARG A 67 8.91 -0.33 -10.79
C ARG A 67 7.72 -1.21 -11.16
N THR A 68 7.96 -2.33 -11.84
CA THR A 68 6.91 -3.26 -12.27
C THR A 68 6.17 -3.84 -11.07
N MET A 69 6.90 -4.22 -10.01
CA MET A 69 6.26 -4.76 -8.81
C MET A 69 5.36 -3.73 -8.14
N TRP A 70 5.83 -2.50 -7.92
CA TRP A 70 4.97 -1.45 -7.34
C TRP A 70 3.71 -1.21 -8.15
N MET A 71 3.82 -1.12 -9.48
CA MET A 71 2.65 -0.95 -10.35
C MET A 71 1.62 -2.08 -10.14
N PHE A 72 2.07 -3.34 -10.10
CA PHE A 72 1.20 -4.48 -9.83
C PHE A 72 0.56 -4.38 -8.43
N LEU A 73 1.32 -3.99 -7.42
CA LEU A 73 0.83 -3.87 -6.04
C LEU A 73 -0.22 -2.77 -5.86
N TYR A 74 -0.07 -1.63 -6.55
CA TYR A 74 -1.09 -0.59 -6.56
C TYR A 74 -2.39 -1.09 -7.20
N ALA A 75 -2.30 -1.81 -8.32
CA ALA A 75 -3.47 -2.41 -8.95
C ALA A 75 -4.14 -3.47 -8.06
N ALA A 76 -3.33 -4.36 -7.46
CA ALA A 76 -3.81 -5.40 -6.56
C ALA A 76 -4.51 -4.80 -5.32
N MET A 77 -3.94 -3.76 -4.71
CA MET A 77 -4.55 -3.05 -3.59
C MET A 77 -5.86 -2.35 -3.99
N ALA A 78 -5.89 -1.69 -5.15
CA ALA A 78 -7.11 -1.07 -5.69
C ALA A 78 -8.25 -2.09 -5.86
N VAL A 79 -7.94 -3.22 -6.50
CA VAL A 79 -8.90 -4.31 -6.70
C VAL A 79 -9.34 -4.91 -5.36
N SER A 80 -8.42 -5.10 -4.41
CA SER A 80 -8.74 -5.62 -3.07
C SER A 80 -9.70 -4.71 -2.31
N ALA A 81 -9.40 -3.41 -2.29
CA ALA A 81 -10.26 -2.41 -1.66
C ALA A 81 -11.63 -2.32 -2.35
N TRP A 82 -11.65 -2.42 -3.68
CA TRP A 82 -12.88 -2.48 -4.46
C TRP A 82 -13.73 -3.72 -4.15
N LEU A 83 -13.13 -4.91 -4.04
CA LEU A 83 -13.84 -6.14 -3.68
C LEU A 83 -14.48 -6.04 -2.29
N VAL A 84 -13.74 -5.50 -1.32
CA VAL A 84 -14.25 -5.23 0.04
C VAL A 84 -15.38 -4.19 -0.02
N TRP A 85 -15.21 -3.14 -0.83
CA TRP A 85 -16.21 -2.12 -1.05
C TRP A 85 -17.45 -2.63 -1.80
N CYS A 86 -17.37 -3.66 -2.63
CA CYS A 86 -18.55 -4.23 -3.28
C CYS A 86 -19.44 -5.00 -2.28
N ARG A 87 -18.81 -5.71 -1.34
CA ARG A 87 -19.50 -6.53 -0.33
C ARG A 87 -19.92 -5.73 0.90
N TYR A 88 -19.12 -4.75 1.29
CA TYR A 88 -19.32 -3.90 2.47
C TYR A 88 -18.87 -2.46 2.19
N ALA A 89 -18.85 -1.56 3.17
CA ALA A 89 -18.27 -0.23 3.00
C ALA A 89 -16.93 -0.14 3.75
N LEU A 90 -15.93 0.52 3.16
CA LEU A 90 -14.74 0.90 3.93
C LEU A 90 -15.17 1.96 4.95
N GLN A 91 -15.35 1.56 6.20
CA GLN A 91 -15.81 2.39 7.30
C GLN A 91 -14.91 2.22 8.54
N GLY A 92 -14.97 3.20 9.44
CA GLY A 92 -14.21 3.20 10.69
C GLY A 92 -12.70 2.99 10.48
N SER A 93 -12.12 2.10 11.29
CA SER A 93 -10.69 1.79 11.26
C SER A 93 -10.21 1.30 9.90
N THR A 94 -10.99 0.49 9.17
CA THR A 94 -10.57 -0.02 7.85
C THR A 94 -10.36 1.12 6.85
N ARG A 95 -11.21 2.16 6.87
CA ARG A 95 -11.02 3.35 6.02
C ARG A 95 -9.77 4.13 6.44
N PHE A 96 -9.57 4.33 7.74
CA PHE A 96 -8.41 5.04 8.26
C PHE A 96 -7.12 4.37 7.78
N TRP A 97 -6.97 3.06 7.98
CA TRP A 97 -5.78 2.32 7.55
C TRP A 97 -5.63 2.27 6.03
N TYR A 98 -6.74 2.27 5.28
CA TYR A 98 -6.70 2.42 3.83
C TYR A 98 -6.23 3.82 3.40
N VAL A 99 -6.58 4.91 4.08
CA VAL A 99 -6.02 6.21 3.73
C VAL A 99 -4.56 6.31 4.19
N ALA A 100 -4.26 5.82 5.39
CA ALA A 100 -2.90 5.81 5.94
C ALA A 100 -1.92 5.06 5.04
N HIS A 101 -2.28 3.90 4.48
CA HIS A 101 -1.37 3.18 3.57
C HIS A 101 -1.05 4.01 2.31
N LEU A 102 -2.01 4.73 1.73
CA LEU A 102 -1.75 5.60 0.57
C LEU A 102 -0.81 6.76 0.95
N MET A 103 -1.06 7.38 2.10
CA MET A 103 -0.23 8.49 2.59
C MET A 103 1.20 8.05 2.89
N PHE A 104 1.39 6.96 3.63
CA PHE A 104 2.73 6.43 3.91
C PHE A 104 3.44 5.97 2.64
N ASN A 105 2.70 5.36 1.70
CA ASN A 105 3.29 4.95 0.43
C ASN A 105 3.77 6.15 -0.39
N ALA A 106 2.96 7.21 -0.54
CA ALA A 106 3.37 8.42 -1.25
C ALA A 106 4.47 9.20 -0.50
N ALA A 107 4.46 9.18 0.83
CA ALA A 107 5.45 9.85 1.66
C ALA A 107 6.82 9.16 1.65
N TRP A 108 6.87 7.84 1.45
CA TRP A 108 8.14 7.10 1.52
C TRP A 108 9.18 7.57 0.49
N PRO A 109 8.87 7.69 -0.82
CA PRO A 109 9.83 8.21 -1.79
C PRO A 109 10.20 9.67 -1.54
N LEU A 110 9.27 10.48 -1.02
CA LEU A 110 9.56 11.87 -0.64
C LEU A 110 10.60 11.91 0.49
N ALA A 111 10.42 11.08 1.52
CA ALA A 111 11.37 10.96 2.62
C ALA A 111 12.72 10.38 2.13
N PHE A 112 12.70 9.29 1.37
CA PHE A 112 13.92 8.60 0.95
C PHE A 112 14.71 9.39 -0.09
N PHE A 113 14.08 9.76 -1.21
CA PHE A 113 14.75 10.40 -2.33
C PHE A 113 14.77 11.92 -2.23
N GLY A 114 13.70 12.52 -1.73
CA GLY A 114 13.54 13.97 -1.67
C GLY A 114 14.29 14.63 -0.51
N LEU A 115 14.29 14.02 0.69
CA LEU A 115 14.96 14.61 1.86
C LEU A 115 16.45 14.27 1.94
N HIS A 116 16.91 13.16 1.34
CA HIS A 116 18.32 12.76 1.44
C HIS A 116 19.31 13.84 0.95
N PRO A 117 19.08 14.55 -0.17
CA PRO A 117 19.93 15.68 -0.55
C PRO A 117 19.99 16.84 0.46
N LEU A 118 18.98 16.95 1.34
CA LEU A 118 18.84 18.06 2.29
C LEU A 118 19.41 17.73 3.68
N ILE A 119 19.19 16.50 4.15
CA ILE A 119 19.53 16.08 5.53
C ILE A 119 20.35 14.78 5.60
N GLY A 120 20.79 14.24 4.45
CA GLY A 120 21.65 13.05 4.37
C GLY A 120 21.02 11.80 4.96
N THR A 121 21.82 10.99 5.64
CA THR A 121 21.45 9.71 6.27
C THR A 121 20.22 9.79 7.17
N ALA A 122 19.99 10.93 7.84
CA ALA A 122 18.82 11.12 8.70
C ALA A 122 17.50 10.94 7.91
N ALA A 123 17.48 11.30 6.63
CA ALA A 123 16.33 11.06 5.74
C ALA A 123 16.02 9.57 5.58
N LEU A 124 17.05 8.71 5.54
CA LEU A 124 16.88 7.27 5.33
C LEU A 124 16.26 6.60 6.55
N TRP A 125 16.59 7.06 7.75
CA TRP A 125 15.93 6.64 9.00
C TRP A 125 14.48 7.10 9.08
N ILE A 126 14.19 8.34 8.67
CA ILE A 126 12.81 8.83 8.56
C ILE A 126 12.03 8.00 7.53
N ALA A 127 12.63 7.72 6.38
CA ALA A 127 12.03 6.88 5.35
C ALA A 127 11.75 5.47 5.88
N LEU A 128 12.66 4.89 6.68
CA LEU A 128 12.44 3.59 7.33
C LEU A 128 11.22 3.62 8.27
N ALA A 129 11.07 4.68 9.07
CA ALA A 129 9.91 4.85 9.95
C ALA A 129 8.60 4.99 9.16
N VAL A 130 8.60 5.78 8.07
CA VAL A 130 7.46 5.93 7.15
C VAL A 130 7.10 4.60 6.50
N LEU A 131 8.10 3.84 6.03
CA LEU A 131 7.90 2.52 5.43
C LEU A 131 7.41 1.49 6.45
N THR A 132 7.81 1.61 7.71
CA THR A 132 7.27 0.80 8.81
C THR A 132 5.79 1.11 9.04
N GLY A 133 5.41 2.39 9.01
CA GLY A 133 4.01 2.83 9.04
C GLY A 133 3.19 2.25 7.87
N LEU A 134 3.77 2.22 6.67
CA LEU A 134 3.17 1.53 5.52
C LEU A 134 2.99 0.04 5.79
N CYS A 135 4.02 -0.64 6.30
CA CYS A 135 3.98 -2.07 6.61
C CYS A 135 2.87 -2.41 7.61
N VAL A 136 2.75 -1.64 8.70
CA VAL A 136 1.69 -1.80 9.69
C VAL A 136 0.32 -1.57 9.08
N SER A 137 0.17 -0.52 8.26
CA SER A 137 -1.10 -0.21 7.59
C SER A 137 -1.55 -1.34 6.66
N VAL A 138 -0.64 -1.87 5.84
CA VAL A 138 -0.91 -2.98 4.93
C VAL A 138 -1.20 -4.27 5.70
N GLY A 139 -0.43 -4.56 6.76
CA GLY A 139 -0.67 -5.70 7.64
C GLY A 139 -2.07 -5.66 8.26
N PHE A 140 -2.51 -4.48 8.72
CA PHE A 140 -3.87 -4.31 9.21
C PHE A 140 -4.91 -4.57 8.11
N LEU A 141 -4.69 -4.08 6.89
CA LEU A 141 -5.60 -4.31 5.76
C LEU A 141 -5.72 -5.79 5.40
N VAL A 142 -4.63 -6.58 5.45
CA VAL A 142 -4.68 -8.04 5.25
C VAL A 142 -5.68 -8.68 6.23
N VAL A 143 -5.54 -8.38 7.53
CA VAL A 143 -6.40 -8.94 8.59
C VAL A 143 -7.85 -8.51 8.43
N ARG A 144 -8.11 -7.28 7.95
CA ARG A 144 -9.47 -6.75 7.79
C ARG A 144 -10.15 -7.19 6.49
N PHE A 145 -9.39 -7.38 5.42
CA PHE A 145 -9.95 -7.69 4.10
C PHE A 145 -10.29 -9.17 3.97
N GLY A 146 -9.48 -10.07 4.53
CA GLY A 146 -9.69 -11.52 4.47
C GLY A 146 -11.10 -11.96 4.90
N PRO A 147 -11.60 -11.58 6.09
CA PRO A 147 -12.93 -11.95 6.55
C PRO A 147 -14.09 -11.43 5.69
N VAL A 148 -13.87 -10.36 4.91
CA VAL A 148 -14.90 -9.79 4.00
C VAL A 148 -14.83 -10.48 2.63
N SER A 149 -13.63 -10.74 2.14
CA SER A 149 -13.38 -11.44 0.88
C SER A 149 -12.00 -12.11 0.92
N ASN A 150 -12.00 -13.45 0.83
CA ASN A 150 -10.77 -14.24 0.74
C ASN A 150 -9.86 -13.75 -0.41
N SER A 151 -10.45 -13.45 -1.57
CA SER A 151 -9.71 -12.91 -2.72
C SER A 151 -9.07 -11.56 -2.40
N ALA A 152 -9.78 -10.66 -1.69
CA ALA A 152 -9.22 -9.37 -1.30
C ALA A 152 -8.08 -9.51 -0.29
N GLY A 153 -8.19 -10.42 0.69
CA GLY A 153 -7.09 -10.70 1.62
C GLY A 153 -5.85 -11.27 0.91
N LEU A 154 -6.04 -12.25 0.02
CA LEU A 154 -4.96 -12.91 -0.71
C LEU A 154 -4.21 -11.94 -1.64
N LEU A 155 -4.93 -11.03 -2.31
CA LEU A 155 -4.32 -10.04 -3.20
C LEU A 155 -3.43 -9.02 -2.48
N VAL A 156 -3.62 -8.81 -1.17
CA VAL A 156 -2.79 -7.89 -0.36
C VAL A 156 -1.53 -8.58 0.18
N LEU A 157 -1.49 -9.92 0.26
CA LEU A 157 -0.31 -10.63 0.77
C LEU A 157 0.98 -10.33 -0.01
N PRO A 158 1.00 -10.34 -1.36
CA PRO A 158 2.18 -9.94 -2.13
C PRO A 158 2.65 -8.52 -1.79
N TYR A 159 1.72 -7.61 -1.49
CA TYR A 159 2.04 -6.24 -1.07
C TYR A 159 2.81 -6.26 0.25
N LEU A 160 2.28 -6.94 1.27
CA LEU A 160 2.93 -7.01 2.57
C LEU A 160 4.34 -7.61 2.46
N SER A 161 4.50 -8.70 1.71
CA SER A 161 5.80 -9.32 1.47
C SER A 161 6.78 -8.35 0.80
N TRP A 162 6.33 -7.58 -0.19
CA TRP A 162 7.18 -6.60 -0.87
C TRP A 162 7.57 -5.41 0.03
N VAL A 163 6.67 -4.97 0.91
CA VAL A 163 6.99 -3.90 1.87
C VAL A 163 8.03 -4.39 2.89
N ILE A 164 7.93 -5.63 3.38
CA ILE A 164 8.94 -6.23 4.26
C ILE A 164 10.29 -6.32 3.55
N TYR A 165 10.30 -6.74 2.29
CA TYR A 165 11.50 -6.74 1.48
C TYR A 165 12.08 -5.32 1.30
N SER A 166 11.23 -4.33 1.04
CA SER A 166 11.63 -2.93 0.91
C SER A 166 12.18 -2.35 2.22
N LEU A 167 11.65 -2.77 3.38
CA LEU A 167 12.20 -2.42 4.70
C LEU A 167 13.65 -2.89 4.83
N SER A 168 13.96 -4.12 4.38
CA SER A 168 15.34 -4.62 4.42
C SER A 168 16.31 -3.77 3.58
N LEU A 169 15.86 -3.33 2.39
CA LEU A 169 16.67 -2.48 1.49
C LEU A 169 16.86 -1.07 2.07
N ASN A 170 15.80 -0.48 2.63
CA ASN A 170 15.87 0.83 3.26
C ASN A 170 16.76 0.78 4.51
N LEU A 171 16.66 -0.27 5.33
CA LEU A 171 17.50 -0.43 6.52
C LEU A 171 18.98 -0.52 6.12
N TYR A 172 19.31 -1.33 5.10
CA TYR A 172 20.66 -1.38 4.57
C TYR A 172 21.13 0.02 4.12
N SER A 173 20.29 0.73 3.37
CA SER A 173 20.62 2.08 2.87
C SER A 173 20.93 3.03 4.03
N ALA A 174 20.13 3.03 5.08
CA ALA A 174 20.28 3.89 6.26
C ALA A 174 21.52 3.56 7.11
N LEU A 175 22.02 2.32 7.03
CA LEU A 175 23.21 1.89 7.75
C LEU A 175 24.52 2.15 6.98
N ASN A 176 24.45 2.29 5.65
CA ASN A 176 25.63 2.29 4.77
C ASN A 176 25.82 3.58 3.95
N ASN A 177 24.95 4.59 4.11
CA ASN A 177 25.02 5.87 3.41
C ASN A 177 24.69 7.02 4.36
#